data_AF-A0A1T5F574-F1
#
_entry.id   AF-A0A1T5F574-F1
#
_cell.length_a   1.000
_cell.length_b   1.000
_cell.length_c   1.000
_cell.angle_alpha   90.00
_cell.angle_beta   90.00
_cell.angle_gamma   90.00
#
_symmetry.space_group_name_H-M   'P 1'
#
loop_
_entity.id
_entity.type
_entity.pdbx_description
1 polymer ?
#
loop_
_entity_poly.entity_id
_entity_poly.type
_entity_poly.pdbx_seq_one_letter_code
_entity_poly.pdbx_strand_id
1 'polypeptide(L)'
;MKLCLVVLCVFIFFFISCFNERKTGLSVLDHIQLDKTTLKVEVLSSDMDVPWNMLFGSDGFLWVTEQGGTIKRIDPNTGSAQLLLRLPDVYRYRTLGLLSMVLHPDMEKNPYAYIHYTRRDGGALESLLVRYQVKEDTLIKPKILLKIPANTGHNGSRLAISHDHKILWATGDAHHGEWAQDSTRYNGKILRLNLDGSIPDDNPYKGSYVWAYGFRNIQGMALSDKGLVYTSEHGDAIEDEINLVMKGENYGWPIIEGFHDTDADRKQASSKKMIEPLRSWTPVIAPAALAFFGGNQIPEWKNSLLLATLKGQSLRIMKLSDDGKRIIDEQALFENRYGRLRSIAVSPQGDLFIATSNRDWNPSKGFPKERDDRILKISPSDSKPTAVLHPIHLKQKDVQAQIQEGAQLYTLYCASCHKEDGSGVSGTFPPLIGAELVVGDKNNLLDILLNGLSGEIIVNGQKYDQQMPAFSFLRDEEIQRIANYIRSGFGNNAVPVSLSEVKAKRNK
;
A
#
# COMPACT_ATOMS: atom_id res chain seq x y z
N MET A 1 -74.24 53.24 -10.81
CA MET A 1 -72.86 52.93 -11.25
C MET A 1 -72.14 52.22 -10.12
N LYS A 2 -71.44 51.14 -10.43
CA LYS A 2 -71.01 50.08 -9.51
C LYS A 2 -69.86 50.50 -8.59
N LEU A 3 -69.95 50.00 -7.36
CA LEU A 3 -68.97 49.97 -6.28
C LEU A 3 -67.70 49.21 -6.73
N CYS A 4 -66.50 49.72 -6.42
CA CYS A 4 -65.26 48.93 -6.49
C CYS A 4 -64.36 49.33 -5.31
N LEU A 5 -64.42 48.50 -4.27
CA LEU A 5 -63.56 48.54 -3.08
C LEU A 5 -62.37 47.61 -3.35
N VAL A 6 -61.17 48.16 -3.51
CA VAL A 6 -59.94 47.37 -3.70
C VAL A 6 -59.46 46.92 -2.32
N VAL A 7 -59.60 45.62 -2.03
CA VAL A 7 -59.03 44.97 -0.85
C VAL A 7 -57.57 44.59 -1.15
N LEU A 8 -56.64 45.18 -0.41
CA LEU A 8 -55.22 44.85 -0.45
C LEU A 8 -54.97 43.64 0.47
N CYS A 9 -54.90 42.44 -0.08
CA CYS A 9 -54.48 41.24 0.66
C CYS A 9 -52.96 41.22 0.83
N VAL A 10 -52.49 41.43 2.06
CA VAL A 10 -51.09 41.21 2.46
C VAL A 10 -50.89 39.71 2.72
N PHE A 11 -50.21 39.01 1.81
CA PHE A 11 -49.74 37.64 2.05
C PHE A 11 -48.46 37.67 2.90
N ILE A 12 -48.58 37.32 4.19
CA ILE A 12 -47.45 37.04 5.06
C ILE A 12 -46.98 35.62 4.78
N PHE A 13 -45.89 35.46 4.02
CA PHE A 13 -45.19 34.18 3.88
C PHE A 13 -44.43 33.89 5.17
N PHE A 14 -44.97 32.99 6.01
CA PHE A 14 -44.21 32.34 7.07
C PHE A 14 -43.19 31.38 6.44
N PHE A 15 -41.94 31.83 6.32
CA PHE A 15 -40.81 30.93 6.10
C PHE A 15 -40.59 30.10 7.37
N ILE A 16 -41.17 28.90 7.40
CA ILE A 16 -40.76 27.85 8.34
C ILE A 16 -39.37 27.40 7.86
N SER A 17 -38.34 28.05 8.39
CA SER A 17 -36.98 27.54 8.31
C SER A 17 -36.92 26.27 9.13
N CYS A 18 -36.95 25.11 8.47
CA CYS A 18 -36.48 23.86 9.05
C CYS A 18 -35.00 24.05 9.39
N PHE A 19 -34.71 24.48 10.62
CA PHE A 19 -33.41 24.27 11.25
C PHE A 19 -33.23 22.76 11.37
N ASN A 20 -32.63 22.17 10.34
CA ASN A 20 -32.09 20.84 10.42
C ASN A 20 -30.92 20.94 11.42
N GLU A 21 -31.09 20.44 12.64
CA GLU A 21 -29.99 20.28 13.58
C GLU A 21 -28.90 19.50 12.86
N ARG A 22 -27.83 20.20 12.44
CA ARG A 22 -26.63 19.54 11.94
C ARG A 22 -26.15 18.66 13.07
N LYS A 23 -26.19 17.33 12.90
CA LYS A 23 -25.44 16.41 13.77
C LYS A 23 -23.99 16.90 13.79
N THR A 24 -23.56 17.46 14.90
CA THR A 24 -22.29 18.18 15.06
C THR A 24 -21.08 17.25 15.23
N GLY A 25 -21.20 15.97 14.87
CA GLY A 25 -20.15 14.96 15.02
C GLY A 25 -20.01 14.08 13.80
N LEU A 26 -18.80 13.53 13.61
CA LEU A 26 -18.51 12.54 12.58
C LEU A 26 -19.34 11.28 12.79
N SER A 27 -19.66 10.57 11.70
CA SER A 27 -20.44 9.33 11.78
C SER A 27 -19.57 8.19 12.32
N VAL A 28 -19.91 7.67 13.50
CA VAL A 28 -19.29 6.46 14.06
C VAL A 28 -19.74 5.24 13.24
N LEU A 29 -18.78 4.45 12.77
CA LEU A 29 -19.01 3.18 12.07
C LEU A 29 -18.92 1.99 13.02
N ASP A 30 -17.91 2.01 13.88
CA ASP A 30 -17.53 0.86 14.69
C ASP A 30 -16.90 1.32 16.01
N HIS A 31 -16.83 0.40 16.95
CA HIS A 31 -16.04 0.55 18.16
C HIS A 31 -15.08 -0.63 18.28
N ILE A 32 -13.93 -0.39 18.91
CA ILE A 32 -12.93 -1.43 19.19
C ILE A 32 -12.72 -1.46 20.69
N GLN A 33 -12.72 -2.65 21.27
CA GLN A 33 -12.32 -2.85 22.65
C GLN A 33 -10.94 -3.50 22.68
N LEU A 34 -9.96 -2.74 23.15
CA LEU A 34 -8.64 -3.23 23.53
C LEU A 34 -8.67 -3.70 24.99
N ASP A 35 -7.51 -4.01 25.58
CA ASP A 35 -7.44 -4.46 26.98
C ASP A 35 -7.97 -3.43 27.97
N LYS A 36 -7.65 -2.14 27.77
CA LYS A 36 -8.03 -1.04 28.68
C LYS A 36 -8.79 0.06 27.98
N THR A 37 -8.47 0.30 26.71
CA THR A 37 -9.00 1.40 25.94
C THR A 37 -10.15 0.95 25.04
N THR A 38 -11.27 1.67 25.09
CA THR A 38 -12.31 1.59 24.06
C THR A 38 -12.04 2.67 23.01
N LEU A 39 -12.01 2.29 21.74
CA LEU A 39 -11.86 3.21 20.60
C LEU A 39 -13.18 3.29 19.82
N LYS A 40 -13.36 4.39 19.11
CA LYS A 40 -14.38 4.56 18.07
C LYS A 40 -13.71 4.74 16.70
N VAL A 41 -14.40 4.31 15.66
CA VAL A 41 -14.01 4.51 14.26
C VAL A 41 -15.04 5.41 13.61
N GLU A 42 -14.63 6.56 13.11
CA GLU A 42 -15.49 7.58 12.53
C GLU A 42 -15.12 7.83 11.06
N VAL A 43 -16.10 8.11 10.20
CA VAL A 43 -15.84 8.57 8.83
C VAL A 43 -15.48 10.05 8.87
N LEU A 44 -14.21 10.37 8.58
CA LEU A 44 -13.76 11.75 8.42
C LEU A 44 -14.12 12.30 7.04
N SER A 45 -13.84 11.51 5.99
CA SER A 45 -14.05 11.92 4.60
C SER A 45 -14.44 10.71 3.76
N SER A 46 -15.17 10.95 2.66
CA SER A 46 -15.69 9.93 1.77
C SER A 46 -15.61 10.41 0.32
N ASP A 47 -15.94 9.51 -0.63
CA ASP A 47 -15.94 9.80 -2.06
C ASP A 47 -14.55 10.23 -2.58
N MET A 48 -13.51 9.71 -1.93
CA MET A 48 -12.12 10.03 -2.23
C MET A 48 -11.59 9.24 -3.41
N ASP A 49 -10.59 9.81 -4.08
CA ASP A 49 -9.91 9.18 -5.21
C ASP A 49 -8.59 8.53 -4.77
N VAL A 50 -8.69 7.38 -4.11
CA VAL A 50 -7.54 6.60 -3.60
C VAL A 50 -6.56 7.48 -2.80
N PRO A 51 -6.88 7.85 -1.55
CA PRO A 51 -5.95 8.60 -0.69
C PRO A 51 -4.65 7.81 -0.50
N TRP A 52 -3.57 8.27 -1.12
CA TRP A 52 -2.34 7.49 -1.26
C TRP A 52 -1.36 7.75 -0.12
N ASN A 53 -1.22 9.01 0.27
CA ASN A 53 -0.45 9.44 1.43
C ASN A 53 -1.22 10.46 2.26
N MET A 54 -1.06 10.37 3.57
CA MET A 54 -1.58 11.31 4.55
C MET A 54 -0.48 11.65 5.53
N LEU A 55 -0.37 12.93 5.92
CA LEU A 55 0.48 13.38 7.02
C LEU A 55 -0.11 14.62 7.67
N PHE A 56 0.24 14.87 8.93
CA PHE A 56 -0.13 16.10 9.61
C PHE A 56 0.86 17.22 9.28
N GLY A 57 0.34 18.38 8.92
CA GLY A 57 1.11 19.61 8.85
C GLY A 57 1.28 20.26 10.22
N SER A 58 2.25 21.16 10.33
CA SER A 58 2.41 22.02 11.51
C SER A 58 1.21 22.96 11.73
N ASP A 59 0.37 23.13 10.72
CA ASP A 59 -0.91 23.84 10.76
C ASP A 59 -2.04 23.03 11.40
N GLY A 60 -1.79 21.77 11.79
CA GLY A 60 -2.77 20.89 12.43
C GLY A 60 -3.75 20.23 11.45
N PHE A 61 -3.65 20.52 10.15
CA PHE A 61 -4.46 19.88 9.12
C PHE A 61 -3.87 18.54 8.69
N LEU A 62 -4.74 17.64 8.25
CA LEU A 62 -4.36 16.43 7.56
C LEU A 62 -4.13 16.75 6.09
N TRP A 63 -2.88 16.65 5.63
CA TRP A 63 -2.51 16.82 4.23
C TRP A 63 -2.60 15.47 3.52
N VAL A 64 -3.30 15.43 2.38
CA VAL A 64 -3.65 14.21 1.67
C VAL A 64 -3.28 14.32 0.21
N THR A 65 -2.60 13.31 -0.32
CA THR A 65 -2.47 13.08 -1.75
C THR A 65 -3.50 12.04 -2.20
N GLU A 66 -4.11 12.29 -3.36
CA GLU A 66 -4.98 11.34 -4.05
C GLU A 66 -4.27 10.85 -5.32
N GLN A 67 -4.37 9.56 -5.62
CA GLN A 67 -3.65 8.94 -6.73
C GLN A 67 -3.92 9.64 -8.08
N GLY A 68 -5.12 10.23 -8.24
CA GLY A 68 -5.53 11.03 -9.39
C GLY A 68 -4.82 12.37 -9.59
N GLY A 69 -3.92 12.79 -8.70
CA GLY A 69 -3.12 14.00 -8.89
C GLY A 69 -3.56 15.22 -8.09
N THR A 70 -4.41 15.05 -7.08
CA THR A 70 -4.88 16.13 -6.22
C THR A 70 -4.22 16.10 -4.84
N ILE A 71 -3.91 17.29 -4.32
CA ILE A 71 -3.43 17.51 -2.95
C ILE A 71 -4.46 18.33 -2.21
N LYS A 72 -4.90 17.83 -1.06
CA LYS A 72 -5.91 18.44 -0.20
C LYS A 72 -5.38 18.65 1.22
N ARG A 73 -5.88 19.67 1.90
CA ARG A 73 -5.89 19.77 3.37
C ARG A 73 -7.27 19.41 3.88
N ILE A 74 -7.33 18.62 4.95
CA ILE A 74 -8.58 18.19 5.58
C ILE A 74 -8.52 18.52 7.06
N ASP A 75 -9.56 19.19 7.56
CA ASP A 75 -9.74 19.41 8.99
C ASP A 75 -10.00 18.05 9.68
N PRO A 76 -9.15 17.62 10.64
CA PRO A 76 -9.22 16.30 11.26
C PRO A 76 -10.42 16.10 12.20
N ASN A 77 -11.21 17.15 12.46
CA ASN A 77 -12.38 17.10 13.33
C ASN A 77 -13.69 17.24 12.55
N THR A 78 -13.70 18.06 11.50
CA THR A 78 -14.93 18.33 10.71
C THR A 78 -14.98 17.58 9.39
N GLY A 79 -13.84 17.10 8.88
CA GLY A 79 -13.74 16.51 7.54
C GLY A 79 -13.80 17.53 6.39
N SER A 80 -13.87 18.83 6.71
CA SER A 80 -13.85 19.90 5.71
C SER A 80 -12.55 19.85 4.91
N ALA A 81 -12.67 19.76 3.58
CA ALA A 81 -11.54 19.58 2.69
C ALA A 81 -11.31 20.81 1.81
N GLN A 82 -10.06 21.25 1.71
CA GLN A 82 -9.60 22.29 0.82
C GLN A 82 -8.65 21.70 -0.23
N LEU A 83 -8.96 21.88 -1.50
CA LEU A 83 -8.05 21.55 -2.60
C LEU A 83 -6.93 22.59 -2.67
N LEU A 84 -5.67 22.15 -2.63
CA LEU A 84 -4.50 23.03 -2.72
C LEU A 84 -3.87 23.04 -4.12
N LEU A 85 -3.82 21.87 -4.76
CA LEU A 85 -3.24 21.71 -6.08
C LEU A 85 -3.86 20.52 -6.81
N ARG A 86 -4.06 20.67 -8.12
CA ARG A 86 -4.21 19.57 -9.07
C ARG A 86 -3.00 19.59 -9.99
N LEU A 87 -2.22 18.52 -9.98
CA LEU A 87 -1.05 18.39 -10.84
C LEU A 87 -1.49 18.07 -12.28
N PRO A 88 -1.05 18.85 -13.28
CA PRO A 88 -1.52 18.69 -14.66
C PRO A 88 -0.86 17.52 -15.41
N ASP A 89 0.31 17.07 -14.97
CA ASP A 89 1.17 16.09 -15.66
C ASP A 89 1.26 14.74 -14.94
N VAL A 90 0.39 14.48 -13.96
CA VAL A 90 0.29 13.17 -13.30
C VAL A 90 -0.20 12.14 -14.30
N TYR A 91 0.58 11.09 -14.49
CA TYR A 91 0.16 9.93 -15.26
C TYR A 91 -0.35 8.85 -14.30
N ARG A 92 -1.68 8.74 -14.19
CA ARG A 92 -2.32 7.67 -13.42
C ARG A 92 -2.57 6.47 -14.32
N TYR A 93 -1.98 5.34 -13.94
CA TYR A 93 -2.23 4.05 -14.55
C TYR A 93 -1.83 2.94 -13.57
N ARG A 94 -2.73 2.02 -13.23
CA ARG A 94 -2.47 0.99 -12.21
C ARG A 94 -1.96 1.57 -10.88
N THR A 95 -0.69 1.35 -10.57
CA THR A 95 -0.03 1.81 -9.34
C THR A 95 0.55 3.22 -9.45
N LEU A 96 0.58 3.78 -10.66
CA LEU A 96 1.13 5.10 -10.99
C LEU A 96 0.12 6.19 -10.64
N GLY A 97 0.63 7.39 -10.38
CA GLY A 97 -0.17 8.56 -10.08
C GLY A 97 0.60 9.56 -9.23
N LEU A 98 -0.14 10.35 -8.46
CA LEU A 98 0.42 11.12 -7.34
C LEU A 98 0.49 10.23 -6.10
N LEU A 99 1.68 10.10 -5.53
CA LEU A 99 1.98 9.08 -4.54
C LEU A 99 2.33 9.77 -3.21
N SER A 100 3.60 9.87 -2.86
CA SER A 100 3.99 10.36 -1.54
C SER A 100 4.18 11.88 -1.48
N MET A 101 3.99 12.44 -0.29
CA MET A 101 4.36 13.81 0.04
C MET A 101 5.01 13.87 1.42
N VAL A 102 5.92 14.81 1.63
CA VAL A 102 6.36 15.23 2.95
C VAL A 102 6.49 16.75 2.99
N LEU A 103 6.31 17.32 4.17
CA LEU A 103 6.49 18.76 4.41
C LEU A 103 7.88 19.00 5.01
N HIS A 104 8.43 20.18 4.75
CA HIS A 104 9.64 20.63 5.43
C HIS A 104 9.40 20.70 6.95
N PRO A 105 10.34 20.27 7.81
CA PRO A 105 10.12 20.25 9.26
C PRO A 105 9.95 21.66 9.86
N ASP A 106 10.63 22.66 9.27
CA ASP A 106 10.49 24.09 9.60
C ASP A 106 9.72 24.81 8.47
N MET A 107 8.39 24.65 8.45
CA MET A 107 7.52 25.28 7.44
C MET A 107 7.46 26.80 7.57
N GLU A 108 7.76 27.37 8.75
CA GLU A 108 7.73 28.82 8.97
C GLU A 108 8.84 29.52 8.19
N LYS A 109 10.06 28.98 8.24
CA LYS A 109 11.20 29.54 7.48
C LYS A 109 11.29 29.00 6.07
N ASN A 110 10.90 27.74 5.88
CA ASN A 110 11.05 27.02 4.62
C ASN A 110 9.72 26.35 4.27
N PRO A 111 8.73 27.11 3.77
CA PRO A 111 7.41 26.58 3.45
C PRO A 111 7.48 25.74 2.19
N TYR A 112 7.99 24.52 2.30
CA TYR A 112 8.21 23.60 1.18
C TYR A 112 7.50 22.27 1.40
N ALA A 113 6.86 21.79 0.35
CA ALA A 113 6.39 20.41 0.24
C ALA A 113 7.25 19.67 -0.79
N TYR A 114 7.57 18.42 -0.51
CA TYR A 114 8.27 17.52 -1.41
C TYR A 114 7.30 16.42 -1.83
N ILE A 115 7.11 16.28 -3.13
CA ILE A 115 6.06 15.44 -3.70
C ILE A 115 6.70 14.46 -4.66
N HIS A 116 6.32 13.19 -4.53
CA HIS A 116 6.63 12.13 -5.47
C HIS A 116 5.40 11.76 -6.29
N TYR A 117 5.54 11.81 -7.61
CA TYR A 117 4.53 11.36 -8.55
C TYR A 117 5.18 10.81 -9.82
N THR A 118 4.38 10.09 -10.60
CA THR A 118 4.80 9.55 -11.90
C THR A 118 4.20 10.35 -13.05
N ARG A 119 4.98 10.56 -14.10
CA ARG A 119 4.52 11.18 -15.36
C ARG A 119 4.87 10.31 -16.57
N ARG A 120 4.23 10.62 -17.69
CA ARG A 120 4.62 10.12 -19.00
C ARG A 120 5.11 11.29 -19.84
N ASP A 121 6.36 11.24 -20.28
CA ASP A 121 6.99 12.28 -21.10
C ASP A 121 7.67 11.63 -22.32
N GLY A 122 7.32 12.07 -23.53
CA GLY A 122 7.87 11.50 -24.77
C GLY A 122 7.74 9.98 -24.91
N GLY A 123 6.76 9.36 -24.26
CA GLY A 123 6.56 7.90 -24.22
C GLY A 123 7.24 7.20 -23.03
N ALA A 124 8.25 7.80 -22.40
CA ALA A 124 8.92 7.27 -21.23
C ALA A 124 8.10 7.51 -19.94
N LEU A 125 8.14 6.53 -19.03
CA LEU A 125 7.59 6.67 -17.69
C LEU A 125 8.70 7.13 -16.74
N GLU A 126 8.43 8.16 -15.96
CA GLU A 126 9.38 8.70 -14.98
C GLU A 126 8.71 8.84 -13.60
N SER A 127 9.49 8.56 -12.55
CA SER A 127 9.19 8.90 -11.16
C SER A 127 9.95 10.17 -10.77
N LEU A 128 9.25 11.16 -10.23
CA LEU A 128 9.82 12.48 -9.93
C LEU A 128 9.73 12.81 -8.46
N LEU A 129 10.82 13.32 -7.88
CA LEU A 129 10.77 14.07 -6.64
C LEU A 129 10.80 15.57 -6.95
N VAL A 130 9.73 16.27 -6.60
CA VAL A 130 9.53 17.69 -6.91
C VAL A 130 9.27 18.48 -5.64
N ARG A 131 10.00 19.57 -5.46
CA ARG A 131 9.76 20.54 -4.38
C ARG A 131 8.82 21.63 -4.85
N TYR A 132 7.80 21.94 -4.05
CA TYR A 132 6.90 23.07 -4.23
C TYR A 132 7.03 24.03 -3.06
N GLN A 133 6.87 25.33 -3.31
CA GLN A 133 6.66 26.32 -2.25
C GLN A 133 5.19 26.32 -1.84
N VAL A 134 4.91 26.13 -0.56
CA VAL A 134 3.59 26.32 0.04
C VAL A 134 3.39 27.83 0.23
N LYS A 135 2.29 28.36 -0.32
CA LYS A 135 1.91 29.77 -0.17
C LYS A 135 0.41 29.85 0.06
N GLU A 136 0.03 30.38 1.22
CA GLU A 136 -1.37 30.47 1.65
C GLU A 136 -2.05 29.10 1.51
N ASP A 137 -2.96 28.97 0.56
CA ASP A 137 -3.80 27.80 0.34
C ASP A 137 -3.45 27.06 -0.97
N THR A 138 -2.20 27.18 -1.44
CA THR A 138 -1.76 26.51 -2.66
C THR A 138 -0.27 26.13 -2.66
N LEU A 139 0.12 25.35 -3.66
CA LEU A 139 1.50 24.93 -3.93
C LEU A 139 1.97 25.50 -5.26
N ILE A 140 3.08 26.24 -5.25
CA ILE A 140 3.61 26.98 -6.40
C ILE A 140 5.09 26.68 -6.64
N LYS A 141 5.63 27.18 -7.77
CA LYS A 141 7.06 27.14 -8.12
C LYS A 141 7.67 25.72 -8.02
N PRO A 142 7.18 24.76 -8.81
CA PRO A 142 7.77 23.42 -8.85
C PRO A 142 9.26 23.47 -9.22
N LYS A 143 10.09 22.76 -8.46
CA LYS A 143 11.49 22.47 -8.77
C LYS A 143 11.70 20.96 -8.71
N ILE A 144 11.99 20.34 -9.86
CA ILE A 144 12.39 18.93 -9.90
C ILE A 144 13.73 18.80 -9.17
N LEU A 145 13.78 17.95 -8.15
CA LEU A 145 15.01 17.62 -7.41
C LEU A 145 15.70 16.41 -8.01
N LEU A 146 14.93 15.37 -8.34
CA LEU A 146 15.44 14.13 -8.93
C LEU A 146 14.36 13.49 -9.79
N LYS A 147 14.79 12.80 -10.86
CA LYS A 147 13.96 11.94 -11.69
C LYS A 147 14.64 10.58 -11.88
N ILE A 148 13.86 9.51 -11.82
CA ILE A 148 14.34 8.14 -12.02
C ILE A 148 13.40 7.40 -12.99
N PRO A 149 13.87 6.37 -13.69
CA PRO A 149 13.00 5.52 -14.51
C PRO A 149 11.82 4.97 -13.70
N ALA A 150 10.64 4.99 -14.29
CA ALA A 150 9.46 4.32 -13.78
C ALA A 150 9.00 3.22 -14.75
N ASN A 151 8.14 2.34 -14.28
CA ASN A 151 7.46 1.34 -15.10
C ASN A 151 5.96 1.32 -14.73
N THR A 152 5.16 0.45 -15.35
CA THR A 152 3.71 0.29 -15.07
C THR A 152 3.40 -0.29 -13.69
N GLY A 153 4.45 -0.70 -12.95
CA GLY A 153 4.44 -1.17 -11.57
C GLY A 153 5.82 -0.97 -10.93
N HIS A 154 5.90 -1.28 -9.63
CA HIS A 154 7.13 -1.31 -8.84
C HIS A 154 7.88 0.03 -8.78
N ASN A 155 7.16 1.14 -8.54
CA ASN A 155 7.76 2.48 -8.49
C ASN A 155 8.13 2.93 -7.07
N GLY A 156 7.98 2.08 -6.06
CA GLY A 156 8.21 2.43 -4.65
C GLY A 156 6.94 3.00 -4.01
N SER A 157 7.06 3.93 -3.07
CA SER A 157 7.18 5.35 -3.44
C SER A 157 7.46 6.30 -2.26
N ARG A 158 7.53 5.78 -1.02
CA ARG A 158 7.31 6.59 0.19
C ARG A 158 8.43 7.62 0.40
N LEU A 159 8.06 8.83 0.81
CA LEU A 159 8.96 9.88 1.28
C LEU A 159 8.91 9.98 2.80
N ALA A 160 10.05 10.33 3.40
CA ALA A 160 10.15 10.74 4.80
C ALA A 160 11.20 11.84 4.95
N ILE A 161 11.08 12.65 6.01
CA ILE A 161 12.18 13.52 6.45
C ILE A 161 12.83 12.87 7.67
N SER A 162 14.12 12.59 7.58
CA SER A 162 14.91 12.04 8.69
C SER A 162 15.24 13.10 9.75
N HIS A 163 15.60 12.63 10.95
CA HIS A 163 15.93 13.50 12.08
C HIS A 163 17.14 14.43 11.81
N ASP A 164 18.03 14.03 10.90
CA ASP A 164 19.16 14.84 10.42
C ASP A 164 18.79 15.71 9.19
N HIS A 165 17.49 15.94 8.98
CA HIS A 165 16.92 16.83 7.98
C HIS A 165 17.34 16.46 6.56
N LYS A 166 17.11 15.21 6.19
CA LYS A 166 17.31 14.70 4.83
C LYS A 166 16.01 14.12 4.31
N ILE A 167 15.83 14.16 3.00
CA ILE A 167 14.73 13.46 2.34
C ILE A 167 15.17 12.01 2.17
N LEU A 168 14.42 11.08 2.73
CA LEU A 168 14.47 9.67 2.37
C LEU A 168 13.41 9.41 1.30
N TRP A 169 13.78 8.73 0.22
CA TRP A 169 12.86 8.33 -0.83
C TRP A 169 13.01 6.84 -1.12
N ALA A 170 11.96 6.09 -0.80
CA ALA A 170 11.87 4.67 -1.06
C ALA A 170 11.37 4.39 -2.48
N THR A 171 12.19 3.70 -3.27
CA THR A 171 11.95 3.41 -4.68
C THR A 171 11.80 1.91 -4.90
N GLY A 172 11.06 1.54 -5.95
CA GLY A 172 10.96 0.15 -6.40
C GLY A 172 11.88 -0.12 -7.59
N ASP A 173 12.02 -1.40 -7.93
CA ASP A 173 12.90 -1.91 -8.99
C ASP A 173 12.41 -1.63 -10.42
N ALA A 174 11.20 -1.08 -10.57
CA ALA A 174 10.55 -0.82 -11.84
C ALA A 174 10.43 -2.07 -12.74
N HIS A 175 10.17 -3.25 -12.14
CA HIS A 175 10.16 -4.57 -12.79
C HIS A 175 11.51 -5.04 -13.34
N HIS A 176 12.60 -4.45 -12.89
CA HIS A 176 13.96 -4.82 -13.23
C HIS A 176 14.71 -5.19 -11.96
N GLY A 177 14.50 -6.41 -11.46
CA GLY A 177 15.06 -6.86 -10.19
C GLY A 177 16.57 -6.66 -10.10
N GLU A 178 17.29 -6.85 -11.21
CA GLU A 178 18.74 -6.63 -11.27
C GLU A 178 19.16 -5.19 -10.96
N TRP A 179 18.29 -4.20 -11.19
CA TRP A 179 18.57 -2.81 -10.82
C TRP A 179 18.65 -2.60 -9.32
N ALA A 180 17.99 -3.45 -8.52
CA ALA A 180 18.04 -3.37 -7.06
C ALA A 180 19.45 -3.62 -6.50
N GLN A 181 20.25 -4.45 -7.18
CA GLN A 181 21.65 -4.73 -6.82
C GLN A 181 22.67 -3.80 -7.50
N ASP A 182 22.27 -3.08 -8.56
CA ASP A 182 23.13 -2.12 -9.25
C ASP A 182 23.27 -0.82 -8.45
N SER A 183 24.47 -0.54 -7.96
CA SER A 183 24.80 0.67 -7.18
C SER A 183 24.83 1.95 -8.02
N THR A 184 24.84 1.84 -9.35
CA THR A 184 24.80 2.99 -10.27
C THR A 184 23.39 3.44 -10.62
N ARG A 185 22.38 2.69 -10.17
CA ARG A 185 20.95 2.99 -10.36
C ARG A 185 20.26 3.38 -9.07
N TYR A 186 19.10 4.03 -9.22
CA TYR A 186 18.30 4.54 -8.12
C TYR A 186 16.97 3.78 -7.89
N ASN A 187 16.67 2.79 -8.73
CA ASN A 187 15.54 1.88 -8.56
C ASN A 187 15.89 0.74 -7.59
N GLY A 188 14.92 0.33 -6.78
CA GLY A 188 15.09 -0.69 -5.74
C GLY A 188 16.00 -0.25 -4.59
N LYS A 189 15.84 0.99 -4.13
CA LYS A 189 16.72 1.68 -3.15
C LYS A 189 15.91 2.44 -2.09
N ILE A 190 16.57 2.73 -0.98
CA ILE A 190 16.31 3.97 -0.25
C ILE A 190 17.33 5.00 -0.73
N LEU A 191 16.84 6.14 -1.22
CA LEU A 191 17.66 7.30 -1.58
C LEU A 191 17.65 8.31 -0.43
N ARG A 192 18.77 9.00 -0.19
CA ARG A 192 18.92 10.07 0.81
C ARG A 192 19.47 11.33 0.15
N LEU A 193 18.71 12.43 0.26
CA LEU A 193 19.00 13.73 -0.35
C LEU A 193 19.02 14.84 0.70
N ASN A 194 19.79 15.89 0.47
CA ASN A 194 19.59 17.16 1.17
C ASN A 194 18.24 17.78 0.77
N LEU A 195 17.70 18.65 1.61
CA LEU A 195 16.41 19.31 1.39
C LEU A 195 16.38 20.22 0.14
N ASP A 196 17.54 20.63 -0.35
CA ASP A 196 17.66 21.40 -1.60
C ASP A 196 17.77 20.53 -2.87
N GLY A 197 17.87 19.21 -2.69
CA GLY A 197 18.05 18.18 -3.71
C GLY A 197 19.49 17.72 -3.92
N SER A 198 20.48 18.32 -3.26
CA SER A 198 21.90 17.91 -3.42
C SER A 198 22.20 16.57 -2.72
N ILE A 199 23.30 15.93 -3.11
CA ILE A 199 23.78 14.68 -2.51
C ILE A 199 24.45 15.00 -1.16
N PRO A 200 24.04 14.37 -0.05
CA PRO A 200 24.75 14.49 1.22
C PRO A 200 26.16 13.89 1.16
N ASP A 201 27.16 14.63 1.67
CA ASP A 201 28.56 14.20 1.68
C ASP A 201 28.81 12.97 2.56
N ASP A 202 27.92 12.71 3.52
CA ASP A 202 27.96 11.59 4.45
C ASP A 202 27.17 10.37 3.98
N ASN A 203 26.67 10.35 2.74
CA ASN A 203 26.08 9.13 2.16
C ASN A 203 27.11 7.99 2.07
N PRO A 204 26.68 6.71 2.17
CA PRO A 204 27.59 5.56 2.17
C PRO A 204 28.35 5.39 0.84
N TYR A 205 27.77 5.87 -0.27
CA TYR A 205 28.37 5.82 -1.60
C TYR A 205 28.68 7.24 -2.08
N LYS A 206 29.96 7.54 -2.28
CA LYS A 206 30.43 8.88 -2.66
C LYS A 206 29.78 9.34 -3.97
N GLY A 207 29.20 10.54 -3.96
CA GLY A 207 28.56 11.11 -5.15
C GLY A 207 27.29 10.39 -5.60
N SER A 208 26.64 9.64 -4.69
CA SER A 208 25.40 8.91 -4.97
C SER A 208 24.33 9.21 -3.93
N TYR A 209 23.06 9.19 -4.35
CA TYR A 209 21.91 9.30 -3.45
C TYR A 209 21.64 7.99 -2.68
N VAL A 210 22.23 6.86 -3.06
CA VAL A 210 21.91 5.55 -2.46
C VAL A 210 22.26 5.54 -0.97
N TRP A 211 21.26 5.24 -0.14
CA TRP A 211 21.40 5.01 1.30
C TRP A 211 21.40 3.53 1.65
N ALA A 212 20.49 2.76 1.04
CA ALA A 212 20.37 1.30 1.18
C ALA A 212 19.82 0.71 -0.14
N TYR A 213 20.02 -0.58 -0.38
CA TYR A 213 19.72 -1.21 -1.68
C TYR A 213 19.24 -2.67 -1.54
N GLY A 214 18.81 -3.27 -2.66
CA GLY A 214 18.30 -4.65 -2.66
C GLY A 214 16.82 -4.74 -2.30
N PHE A 215 16.01 -3.80 -2.80
CA PHE A 215 14.56 -3.75 -2.57
C PHE A 215 13.78 -3.95 -3.87
N ARG A 216 12.62 -4.61 -3.79
CA ARG A 216 11.67 -4.85 -4.88
C ARG A 216 10.69 -3.69 -5.04
N ASN A 217 9.81 -3.47 -4.07
CA ASN A 217 8.74 -2.46 -4.19
C ASN A 217 8.23 -1.94 -2.84
N ILE A 218 8.99 -1.05 -2.22
CA ILE A 218 8.67 -0.43 -0.92
C ILE A 218 7.44 0.48 -1.04
N GLN A 219 6.38 0.25 -0.26
CA GLN A 219 5.16 1.09 -0.27
C GLN A 219 5.03 1.99 0.96
N GLY A 220 5.60 1.57 2.09
CA GLY A 220 5.57 2.29 3.35
C GLY A 220 6.97 2.52 3.92
N MET A 221 7.10 3.60 4.69
CA MET A 221 8.30 3.95 5.42
C MET A 221 7.90 4.73 6.67
N ALA A 222 8.43 4.34 7.82
CA ALA A 222 8.16 4.97 9.10
C ALA A 222 9.48 5.29 9.81
N LEU A 223 9.52 6.40 10.53
CA LEU A 223 10.61 6.74 11.44
C LEU A 223 10.11 6.63 12.88
N SER A 224 10.87 5.98 13.74
CA SER A 224 10.60 6.01 15.17
C SER A 224 11.19 7.25 15.83
N ASP A 225 10.77 7.52 17.07
CA ASP A 225 11.32 8.60 17.90
C ASP A 225 12.84 8.45 18.14
N LYS A 226 13.39 7.25 17.92
CA LYS A 226 14.83 6.95 18.02
C LYS A 226 15.59 7.19 16.70
N GLY A 227 14.90 7.61 15.64
CA GLY A 227 15.47 7.79 14.31
C GLY A 227 15.70 6.48 13.55
N LEU A 228 15.12 5.36 14.01
CA LEU A 228 15.16 4.10 13.26
C LEU A 228 14.19 4.18 12.07
N VAL A 229 14.63 3.72 10.91
CA VAL A 229 13.86 3.74 9.67
C VAL A 229 13.34 2.32 9.42
N TYR A 230 12.03 2.18 9.30
CA TYR A 230 11.39 0.92 8.93
C TYR A 230 10.72 1.07 7.57
N THR A 231 10.71 0.00 6.78
CA THR A 231 9.98 -0.03 5.51
C THR A 231 9.03 -1.21 5.46
N SER A 232 8.02 -1.10 4.62
CA SER A 232 7.12 -2.19 4.26
C SER A 232 7.12 -2.38 2.75
N GLU A 233 7.24 -3.64 2.31
CA GLU A 233 7.56 -3.98 0.94
C GLU A 233 6.73 -5.14 0.39
N HIS A 234 6.40 -5.07 -0.90
CA HIS A 234 5.77 -6.16 -1.63
C HIS A 234 6.81 -7.15 -2.19
N GLY A 235 6.71 -8.43 -1.82
CA GLY A 235 7.51 -9.54 -2.38
C GLY A 235 6.95 -10.11 -3.69
N ASP A 236 7.61 -11.14 -4.25
CA ASP A 236 7.24 -11.74 -5.54
C ASP A 236 6.27 -12.92 -5.39
N ALA A 237 5.04 -12.60 -4.99
CA ALA A 237 3.96 -13.52 -4.58
C ALA A 237 4.17 -14.32 -3.29
N ILE A 238 5.40 -14.34 -2.79
CA ILE A 238 5.77 -14.70 -1.42
C ILE A 238 6.49 -13.53 -0.76
N GLU A 239 6.80 -13.68 0.53
CA GLU A 239 7.74 -12.84 1.27
C GLU A 239 7.49 -11.32 1.14
N ASP A 240 6.28 -10.86 1.50
CA ASP A 240 6.12 -9.44 1.83
C ASP A 240 6.90 -9.14 3.13
N GLU A 241 7.51 -7.96 3.25
CA GLU A 241 8.48 -7.72 4.33
C GLU A 241 8.23 -6.46 5.14
N ILE A 242 8.70 -6.49 6.40
CA ILE A 242 9.10 -5.32 7.17
C ILE A 242 10.60 -5.34 7.37
N ASN A 243 11.27 -4.26 6.98
CA ASN A 243 12.72 -4.13 7.10
C ASN A 243 13.10 -3.04 8.07
N LEU A 244 14.21 -3.24 8.81
CA LEU A 244 14.89 -2.18 9.56
C LEU A 244 16.03 -1.65 8.68
N VAL A 245 15.87 -0.44 8.15
CA VAL A 245 16.78 0.16 7.17
C VAL A 245 18.05 0.68 7.84
N MET A 246 19.20 0.19 7.39
CA MET A 246 20.52 0.55 7.87
C MET A 246 21.39 1.11 6.73
N LYS A 247 22.32 2.00 7.10
CA LYS A 247 23.19 2.71 6.16
C LYS A 247 24.08 1.74 5.38
N GLY A 248 23.98 1.75 4.07
CA GLY A 248 24.84 1.02 3.14
C GLY A 248 24.51 -0.46 2.98
N GLU A 249 23.49 -0.95 3.67
CA GLU A 249 23.17 -2.39 3.71
C GLU A 249 22.36 -2.87 2.50
N ASN A 250 22.45 -4.18 2.27
CA ASN A 250 21.80 -4.90 1.17
C ASN A 250 20.62 -5.75 1.69
N TYR A 251 19.45 -5.57 1.12
CA TYR A 251 18.21 -6.25 1.51
C TYR A 251 17.87 -7.45 0.61
N GLY A 252 18.83 -7.91 -0.20
CA GLY A 252 18.77 -9.23 -0.83
C GLY A 252 18.13 -9.27 -2.21
N TRP A 253 17.05 -8.52 -2.47
CA TRP A 253 16.30 -8.62 -3.72
C TRP A 253 17.18 -8.36 -4.97
N PRO A 254 17.10 -9.19 -6.04
CA PRO A 254 16.21 -10.34 -6.24
C PRO A 254 16.87 -11.68 -5.90
N ILE A 255 18.02 -11.64 -5.25
CA ILE A 255 18.84 -12.83 -5.01
C ILE A 255 18.25 -13.66 -3.87
N ILE A 256 17.76 -12.99 -2.83
CA ILE A 256 17.00 -13.57 -1.73
C ILE A 256 15.81 -12.63 -1.45
N GLU A 257 14.63 -13.20 -1.24
CA GLU A 257 13.48 -12.54 -0.61
C GLU A 257 13.14 -13.32 0.67
N GLY A 258 12.76 -12.62 1.74
CA GLY A 258 12.45 -13.22 3.03
C GLY A 258 13.67 -13.52 3.92
N PHE A 259 13.49 -14.50 4.82
CA PHE A 259 14.53 -14.97 5.72
C PHE A 259 15.53 -15.90 5.02
N HIS A 260 16.72 -16.08 5.60
CA HIS A 260 17.76 -16.97 5.06
C HIS A 260 17.48 -18.45 5.43
N ASP A 261 16.37 -18.98 4.92
CA ASP A 261 15.83 -20.28 5.33
C ASP A 261 16.69 -21.46 4.84
N THR A 262 17.27 -21.37 3.65
CA THR A 262 18.08 -22.46 3.07
C THR A 262 19.59 -22.28 3.27
N ASP A 263 20.36 -23.36 3.14
CA ASP A 263 21.83 -23.29 3.13
C ASP A 263 22.36 -22.45 1.95
N ALA A 264 21.66 -22.46 0.82
CA ALA A 264 21.99 -21.64 -0.32
C ALA A 264 21.81 -20.16 -0.01
N ASP A 265 20.71 -19.78 0.65
CA ASP A 265 20.44 -18.40 1.08
C ASP A 265 21.51 -17.94 2.06
N ARG A 266 21.79 -18.73 3.11
CA ARG A 266 22.83 -18.41 4.09
C ARG A 266 24.21 -18.21 3.45
N LYS A 267 24.56 -19.04 2.47
CA LYS A 267 25.83 -18.92 1.73
C LYS A 267 25.87 -17.63 0.89
N GLN A 268 24.80 -17.33 0.16
CA GLN A 268 24.70 -16.12 -0.65
C GLN A 268 24.71 -14.86 0.21
N ALA A 269 23.90 -14.85 1.26
CA ALA A 269 23.81 -13.75 2.22
C ALA A 269 25.15 -13.45 2.88
N SER A 270 25.88 -14.48 3.32
CA SER A 270 27.24 -14.30 3.88
C SER A 270 28.20 -13.67 2.87
N SER A 271 28.15 -14.11 1.61
CA SER A 271 29.06 -13.60 0.56
C SER A 271 28.79 -12.14 0.15
N LYS A 272 27.53 -11.70 0.22
CA LYS A 272 27.08 -10.37 -0.25
C LYS A 272 26.61 -9.44 0.87
N LYS A 273 26.71 -9.89 2.13
CA LYS A 273 26.23 -9.21 3.35
C LYS A 273 24.76 -8.77 3.23
N MET A 274 23.89 -9.73 2.94
CA MET A 274 22.45 -9.48 2.86
C MET A 274 21.82 -9.54 4.26
N ILE A 275 20.82 -8.69 4.48
CA ILE A 275 20.15 -8.50 5.75
C ILE A 275 18.74 -9.10 5.69
N GLU A 276 18.37 -9.84 6.74
CA GLU A 276 17.03 -10.40 6.89
C GLU A 276 16.00 -9.33 7.30
N PRO A 277 14.72 -9.52 6.93
CA PRO A 277 13.65 -8.66 7.40
C PRO A 277 13.37 -8.86 8.89
N LEU A 278 12.71 -7.88 9.52
CA LEU A 278 12.14 -8.04 10.88
C LEU A 278 10.92 -8.96 10.89
N ARG A 279 10.20 -9.00 9.77
CA ARG A 279 8.99 -9.80 9.58
C ARG A 279 8.84 -10.08 8.09
N SER A 280 8.43 -11.31 7.78
CA SER A 280 8.02 -11.69 6.43
C SER A 280 6.67 -12.41 6.45
N TRP A 281 5.91 -12.31 5.36
CA TRP A 281 4.64 -13.00 5.18
C TRP A 281 4.58 -13.78 3.87
N THR A 282 4.40 -15.08 4.02
CA THR A 282 3.97 -15.99 2.95
C THR A 282 2.66 -16.66 3.37
N PRO A 283 1.57 -16.49 2.62
CA PRO A 283 1.42 -15.72 1.37
C PRO A 283 1.39 -14.20 1.58
N VAL A 284 1.60 -13.46 0.49
CA VAL A 284 1.60 -11.98 0.48
C VAL A 284 0.29 -11.37 0.97
N ILE A 285 0.41 -10.30 1.76
CA ILE A 285 -0.64 -9.45 2.33
C ILE A 285 -0.73 -8.08 1.63
N ALA A 286 0.19 -7.77 0.71
CA ALA A 286 0.40 -6.51 0.01
C ALA A 286 0.42 -5.30 0.97
N PRO A 287 1.50 -5.13 1.75
CA PRO A 287 1.63 -4.05 2.72
C PRO A 287 1.72 -2.68 2.05
N ALA A 288 1.00 -1.69 2.57
CA ALA A 288 1.01 -0.32 2.09
C ALA A 288 1.71 0.62 3.09
N ALA A 289 1.03 1.64 3.61
CA ALA A 289 1.62 2.57 4.55
C ALA A 289 2.03 1.88 5.86
N LEU A 290 3.18 2.30 6.35
CA LEU A 290 3.73 1.97 7.65
C LEU A 290 3.82 3.26 8.46
N ALA A 291 3.43 3.23 9.72
CA ALA A 291 3.60 4.34 10.65
C ALA A 291 4.16 3.83 11.98
N PHE A 292 4.95 4.65 12.67
CA PHE A 292 5.35 4.37 14.04
C PHE A 292 4.37 5.04 15.00
N PHE A 293 3.95 4.31 16.04
CA PHE A 293 3.07 4.83 17.08
C PHE A 293 3.83 4.94 18.41
N GLY A 294 4.34 6.15 18.69
CA GLY A 294 4.97 6.51 19.97
C GLY A 294 3.99 7.11 20.99
N GLY A 295 2.74 7.36 20.59
CA GLY A 295 1.73 8.04 21.39
C GLY A 295 1.32 7.28 22.66
N ASN A 296 0.87 8.01 23.68
CA ASN A 296 0.37 7.43 24.93
C ASN A 296 -1.16 7.33 24.96
N GLN A 297 -1.85 7.89 23.97
CA GLN A 297 -3.30 8.01 23.94
C GLN A 297 -4.00 6.65 23.70
N ILE A 298 -3.31 5.72 23.04
CA ILE A 298 -3.67 4.30 22.95
C ILE A 298 -2.50 3.49 23.54
N PRO A 299 -2.44 3.32 24.87
CA PRO A 299 -1.29 2.72 25.56
C PRO A 299 -0.90 1.33 25.02
N GLU A 300 -1.88 0.54 24.61
CA GLU A 300 -1.69 -0.79 24.04
C GLU A 300 -0.82 -0.75 22.77
N TRP A 301 -0.92 0.31 21.98
CA TRP A 301 -0.21 0.48 20.71
C TRP A 301 1.12 1.23 20.83
N LYS A 302 1.48 1.70 22.04
CA LYS A 302 2.75 2.41 22.27
C LYS A 302 3.96 1.59 21.82
N ASN A 303 4.92 2.19 21.14
CA ASN A 303 6.10 1.50 20.60
C ASN A 303 5.73 0.37 19.63
N SER A 304 4.79 0.63 18.73
CA SER A 304 4.38 -0.31 17.69
C SER A 304 4.55 0.30 16.31
N LEU A 305 4.75 -0.58 15.31
CA LEU A 305 4.51 -0.25 13.92
C LEU A 305 3.05 -0.54 13.58
N LEU A 306 2.42 0.39 12.87
CA LEU A 306 1.06 0.27 12.33
C LEU A 306 1.17 0.08 10.82
N LEU A 307 0.59 -1.00 10.31
CA LEU A 307 0.70 -1.37 8.91
C LEU A 307 -0.70 -1.49 8.28
N ALA A 308 -0.93 -0.75 7.20
CA ALA A 308 -2.11 -0.91 6.35
C ALA A 308 -1.82 -2.01 5.32
N THR A 309 -2.78 -2.90 5.09
CA THR A 309 -2.64 -3.95 4.07
C THR A 309 -3.71 -3.83 2.99
N LEU A 310 -3.28 -4.03 1.75
CA LEU A 310 -4.13 -3.95 0.57
C LEU A 310 -4.85 -5.29 0.37
N LYS A 311 -4.09 -6.37 0.15
CA LYS A 311 -4.63 -7.71 -0.06
C LYS A 311 -5.12 -8.32 1.25
N GLY A 312 -4.37 -8.11 2.33
CA GLY A 312 -4.73 -8.54 3.68
C GLY A 312 -5.91 -7.78 4.29
N GLN A 313 -6.37 -6.68 3.68
CA GLN A 313 -7.56 -5.90 4.06
C GLN A 313 -7.69 -5.66 5.57
N SER A 314 -6.58 -5.30 6.21
CA SER A 314 -6.46 -5.16 7.68
C SER A 314 -5.47 -4.09 8.08
N LEU A 315 -5.69 -3.55 9.29
CA LEU A 315 -4.72 -2.77 10.03
C LEU A 315 -3.96 -3.74 10.95
N ARG A 316 -2.64 -3.83 10.80
CA ARG A 316 -1.77 -4.65 11.64
C ARG A 316 -1.02 -3.78 12.64
N ILE A 317 -0.94 -4.26 13.87
CA ILE A 317 -0.26 -3.61 14.99
C ILE A 317 0.87 -4.53 15.42
N MET A 318 2.10 -4.10 15.16
CA MET A 318 3.31 -4.89 15.41
C MET A 318 4.08 -4.25 16.56
N LYS A 319 4.03 -4.86 17.74
CA LYS A 319 4.73 -4.37 18.92
C LYS A 319 6.23 -4.55 18.74
N LEU A 320 6.99 -3.49 19.00
CA LEU A 320 8.45 -3.55 18.95
C LEU A 320 9.03 -3.89 20.32
N SER A 321 10.21 -4.53 20.30
CA SER A 321 11.09 -4.60 21.47
C SER A 321 11.50 -3.20 21.93
N ASP A 322 11.98 -3.08 23.17
CA ASP A 322 12.39 -1.79 23.74
C ASP A 322 13.46 -1.09 22.91
N ASP A 323 14.41 -1.81 22.33
CA ASP A 323 15.43 -1.27 21.44
C ASP A 323 14.92 -0.95 20.02
N GLY A 324 13.69 -1.35 19.69
CA GLY A 324 13.07 -1.16 18.38
C GLY A 324 13.55 -2.13 17.30
N LYS A 325 14.39 -3.13 17.63
CA LYS A 325 15.07 -3.96 16.62
C LYS A 325 14.39 -5.28 16.32
N ARG A 326 13.27 -5.60 16.99
CA ARG A 326 12.50 -6.83 16.77
C ARG A 326 11.01 -6.55 16.89
N ILE A 327 10.20 -7.29 16.16
CA ILE A 327 8.76 -7.37 16.36
C ILE A 327 8.48 -8.52 17.33
N ILE A 328 7.78 -8.24 18.43
CA ILE A 328 7.56 -9.18 19.54
C ILE A 328 6.10 -9.63 19.69
N ASP A 329 5.16 -8.90 19.10
CA ASP A 329 3.75 -9.28 19.02
C ASP A 329 3.14 -8.69 17.74
N GLU A 330 2.14 -9.37 17.18
CA GLU A 330 1.39 -8.90 16.02
C GLU A 330 -0.11 -9.15 16.22
N GLN A 331 -0.89 -8.10 16.04
CA GLN A 331 -2.36 -8.14 16.08
C GLN A 331 -2.93 -7.58 14.79
N ALA A 332 -4.12 -8.02 14.41
CA ALA A 332 -4.87 -7.49 13.28
C ALA A 332 -6.24 -6.96 13.69
N LEU A 333 -6.65 -5.87 13.03
CA LEU A 333 -7.98 -5.28 13.09
C LEU A 333 -8.55 -5.12 11.67
N PHE A 334 -9.88 -5.10 11.60
CA PHE A 334 -10.65 -4.79 10.39
C PHE A 334 -10.51 -5.76 9.21
N GLU A 335 -10.01 -6.98 9.42
CA GLU A 335 -9.91 -8.00 8.37
C GLU A 335 -11.20 -8.09 7.55
N ASN A 336 -11.10 -7.81 6.25
CA ASN A 336 -12.19 -7.79 5.26
C ASN A 336 -13.36 -6.83 5.58
N ARG A 337 -13.23 -5.95 6.58
CA ARG A 337 -14.32 -5.09 7.05
C ARG A 337 -14.49 -3.85 6.17
N TYR A 338 -13.39 -3.16 5.90
CA TYR A 338 -13.38 -1.91 5.12
C TYR A 338 -12.77 -2.05 3.72
N GLY A 339 -12.30 -3.24 3.36
CA GLY A 339 -11.62 -3.47 2.10
C GLY A 339 -10.13 -3.21 2.22
N ARG A 340 -9.53 -2.78 1.11
CA ARG A 340 -8.10 -2.50 0.99
C ARG A 340 -7.74 -1.25 1.79
N LEU A 341 -6.72 -1.30 2.63
CA LEU A 341 -6.20 -0.14 3.36
C LEU A 341 -4.86 0.31 2.79
N ARG A 342 -4.67 1.63 2.59
CA ARG A 342 -3.51 2.20 1.88
C ARG A 342 -2.66 3.13 2.74
N SER A 343 -3.28 4.13 3.35
CA SER A 343 -2.55 5.22 4.02
C SER A 343 -2.82 5.24 5.51
N ILE A 344 -1.81 5.63 6.29
CA ILE A 344 -1.88 5.82 7.73
C ILE A 344 -1.27 7.19 8.07
N ALA A 345 -1.91 7.94 8.97
CA ALA A 345 -1.32 9.09 9.64
C ALA A 345 -1.66 9.04 11.13
N VAL A 346 -0.71 9.44 11.97
CA VAL A 346 -0.92 9.59 13.43
C VAL A 346 -0.89 11.08 13.73
N SER A 347 -1.90 11.60 14.42
CA SER A 347 -1.91 13.00 14.82
C SER A 347 -0.91 13.26 15.94
N PRO A 348 -0.49 14.52 16.16
CA PRO A 348 0.33 14.87 17.33
C PRO A 348 -0.31 14.48 18.67
N GLN A 349 -1.64 14.36 18.73
CA GLN A 349 -2.39 13.94 19.92
C GLN A 349 -2.51 12.41 20.07
N GLY A 350 -2.12 11.64 19.04
CA GLY A 350 -2.19 10.19 19.03
C GLY A 350 -3.46 9.59 18.42
N ASP A 351 -4.32 10.41 17.79
CA ASP A 351 -5.43 9.89 16.97
C ASP A 351 -4.85 9.23 15.70
N LEU A 352 -5.44 8.10 15.29
CA LEU A 352 -5.04 7.38 14.10
C LEU A 352 -5.99 7.68 12.94
N PHE A 353 -5.45 7.89 11.75
CA PHE A 353 -6.21 8.08 10.53
C PHE A 353 -5.80 7.02 9.52
N ILE A 354 -6.76 6.26 8.98
CA ILE A 354 -6.52 5.25 7.95
C ILE A 354 -7.34 5.56 6.70
N ALA A 355 -6.80 5.28 5.52
CA ALA A 355 -7.52 5.45 4.25
C ALA A 355 -7.76 4.12 3.54
N THR A 356 -8.95 3.96 2.96
CA THR A 356 -9.28 2.83 2.08
C THR A 356 -8.73 3.06 0.66
N SER A 357 -8.61 1.99 -0.12
CA SER A 357 -8.11 2.00 -1.51
C SER A 357 -8.88 1.02 -2.41
N ASN A 358 -10.19 1.05 -2.27
CA ASN A 358 -11.17 0.21 -2.94
C ASN A 358 -11.54 0.74 -4.34
N ARG A 359 -11.15 1.98 -4.69
CA ARG A 359 -11.30 2.53 -6.05
C ARG A 359 -9.99 2.53 -6.85
N ASP A 360 -8.99 1.80 -6.37
CA ASP A 360 -7.77 1.61 -7.15
C ASP A 360 -8.00 0.64 -8.33
N TRP A 361 -6.95 0.40 -9.09
CA TRP A 361 -7.01 -0.44 -10.29
C TRP A 361 -7.31 -1.92 -10.02
N ASN A 362 -7.19 -2.39 -8.77
CA ASN A 362 -7.36 -3.80 -8.42
C ASN A 362 -8.25 -3.96 -7.17
N PRO A 363 -9.54 -3.59 -7.25
CA PRO A 363 -10.46 -3.72 -6.13
C PRO A 363 -10.67 -5.20 -5.77
N SER A 364 -10.86 -5.44 -4.47
CA SER A 364 -11.30 -6.73 -3.93
C SER A 364 -12.76 -6.99 -4.32
N LYS A 365 -13.17 -8.26 -4.32
CA LYS A 365 -14.57 -8.63 -4.56
C LYS A 365 -15.51 -7.93 -3.55
N GLY A 366 -16.65 -7.44 -4.03
CA GLY A 366 -17.61 -6.69 -3.21
C GLY A 366 -17.24 -5.23 -2.95
N PHE A 367 -16.15 -4.75 -3.56
CA PHE A 367 -15.71 -3.36 -3.52
C PHE A 367 -15.57 -2.79 -4.95
N PRO A 368 -15.63 -1.45 -5.12
CA PRO A 368 -15.87 -0.44 -4.09
C PRO A 368 -17.29 -0.48 -3.53
N LYS A 369 -17.45 -0.07 -2.26
CA LYS A 369 -18.77 0.23 -1.68
C LYS A 369 -19.18 1.66 -2.02
N GLU A 370 -20.45 1.96 -1.81
CA GLU A 370 -20.94 3.34 -1.90
C GLU A 370 -20.09 4.24 -0.99
N ARG A 371 -19.71 5.40 -1.53
CA ARG A 371 -18.88 6.41 -0.86
C ARG A 371 -17.44 6.03 -0.51
N ASP A 372 -16.94 4.89 -0.97
CA ASP A 372 -15.48 4.69 -1.04
C ASP A 372 -14.86 5.74 -1.98
N ASP A 373 -13.55 6.01 -1.95
CA ASP A 373 -12.68 5.69 -0.82
C ASP A 373 -12.92 6.65 0.36
N ARG A 374 -12.55 6.21 1.56
CA ARG A 374 -12.82 6.92 2.81
C ARG A 374 -11.55 7.15 3.61
N ILE A 375 -11.53 8.23 4.37
CA ILE A 375 -10.60 8.42 5.49
C ILE A 375 -11.38 8.16 6.77
N LEU A 376 -10.88 7.23 7.58
CA LEU A 376 -11.45 6.85 8.86
C LEU A 376 -10.56 7.39 9.99
N LYS A 377 -11.17 8.04 10.98
CA LYS A 377 -10.53 8.48 12.22
C LYS A 377 -10.76 7.42 13.30
N ILE A 378 -9.72 7.06 14.02
CA ILE A 378 -9.74 6.11 15.13
C ILE A 378 -9.18 6.83 16.35
N SER A 379 -10.01 6.93 17.39
CA SER A 379 -9.66 7.63 18.63
C SER A 379 -10.36 7.01 19.84
N PRO A 380 -9.91 7.27 21.07
CA PRO A 380 -10.57 6.85 22.28
C PRO A 380 -12.01 7.32 22.34
N SER A 381 -12.83 6.48 22.95
CA SER A 381 -14.23 6.72 23.16
C SER A 381 -14.58 6.53 24.63
N ASP A 382 -15.31 7.48 25.19
CA ASP A 382 -15.91 7.34 26.52
C ASP A 382 -17.20 6.50 26.49
N SER A 383 -17.67 6.13 25.29
CA SER A 383 -18.84 5.28 25.12
C SER A 383 -18.55 3.84 25.55
N LYS A 384 -19.58 3.17 26.10
CA LYS A 384 -19.56 1.72 26.39
C LYS A 384 -20.53 0.99 25.45
N PRO A 385 -20.16 0.83 24.17
CA PRO A 385 -20.99 0.19 23.17
C PRO A 385 -21.19 -1.30 23.49
N THR A 386 -22.34 -1.85 23.08
CA THR A 386 -22.65 -3.28 23.27
C THR A 386 -22.01 -4.17 22.21
N ALA A 387 -21.73 -3.63 21.02
CA ALA A 387 -21.04 -4.32 19.94
C ALA A 387 -19.67 -3.67 19.70
N VAL A 388 -18.61 -4.46 19.84
CA VAL A 388 -17.23 -4.04 19.67
C VAL A 388 -16.46 -5.03 18.82
N LEU A 389 -15.45 -4.53 18.12
CA LEU A 389 -14.41 -5.32 17.49
C LEU A 389 -13.30 -5.59 18.50
N HIS A 390 -12.65 -6.73 18.35
CA HIS A 390 -11.46 -7.07 19.12
C HIS A 390 -10.29 -7.34 18.18
N PRO A 391 -9.07 -6.92 18.54
CA PRO A 391 -7.87 -7.34 17.84
C PRO A 391 -7.75 -8.86 17.84
N ILE A 392 -7.32 -9.43 16.72
CA ILE A 392 -6.98 -10.85 16.61
C ILE A 392 -5.47 -10.97 16.73
N HIS A 393 -4.99 -11.72 17.72
CA HIS A 393 -3.57 -12.05 17.81
C HIS A 393 -3.16 -13.01 16.69
N LEU A 394 -2.22 -12.56 15.87
CA LEU A 394 -1.67 -13.36 14.79
C LEU A 394 -0.52 -14.19 15.32
N LYS A 395 -0.80 -15.47 15.61
CA LYS A 395 0.26 -16.42 15.94
C LYS A 395 1.10 -16.68 14.69
N GLN A 396 2.42 -16.76 14.85
CA GLN A 396 3.28 -17.49 13.91
C GLN A 396 2.79 -18.94 13.90
N LYS A 397 1.91 -19.26 12.97
CA LYS A 397 1.58 -20.64 12.61
C LYS A 397 1.82 -20.74 11.13
N ASP A 398 2.48 -21.83 10.74
CA ASP A 398 2.64 -22.24 9.35
C ASP A 398 1.25 -22.50 8.76
N VAL A 399 0.63 -21.43 8.25
CA VAL A 399 -0.67 -21.48 7.56
C VAL A 399 -0.61 -22.48 6.41
N GLN A 400 0.57 -22.63 5.77
CA GLN A 400 0.86 -23.65 4.76
C GLN A 400 0.69 -25.10 5.24
N ALA A 401 0.96 -25.43 6.50
CA ALA A 401 0.87 -26.82 6.97
C ALA A 401 -0.58 -27.32 7.06
N GLN A 402 -1.56 -26.42 7.19
CA GLN A 402 -2.98 -26.75 7.41
C GLN A 402 -3.84 -26.62 6.15
N ILE A 403 -3.38 -25.91 5.12
CA ILE A 403 -4.15 -25.71 3.90
C ILE A 403 -4.01 -26.93 2.99
N GLN A 404 -5.14 -27.55 2.68
CA GLN A 404 -5.18 -28.78 1.89
C GLN A 404 -6.07 -28.65 0.65
N GLU A 405 -6.76 -27.53 0.41
CA GLU A 405 -7.68 -27.42 -0.72
C GLU A 405 -7.16 -26.51 -1.83
N GLY A 406 -7.36 -26.92 -3.10
CA GLY A 406 -6.91 -26.17 -4.28
C GLY A 406 -7.53 -24.77 -4.37
N ALA A 407 -8.80 -24.61 -3.96
CA ALA A 407 -9.48 -23.32 -3.93
C ALA A 407 -8.85 -22.33 -2.93
N GLN A 408 -8.44 -22.83 -1.76
CA GLN A 408 -7.77 -22.04 -0.73
C GLN A 408 -6.38 -21.61 -1.23
N LEU A 409 -5.59 -22.55 -1.76
CA LEU A 409 -4.28 -22.25 -2.36
C LEU A 409 -4.39 -21.23 -3.51
N TYR A 410 -5.39 -21.37 -4.39
CA TYR A 410 -5.67 -20.41 -5.45
C TYR A 410 -5.94 -19.00 -4.91
N THR A 411 -6.75 -18.91 -3.86
CA THR A 411 -7.08 -17.63 -3.21
C THR A 411 -5.83 -16.94 -2.68
N LEU A 412 -4.90 -17.72 -2.14
CA LEU A 412 -3.66 -17.21 -1.55
C LEU A 412 -2.63 -16.77 -2.60
N TYR A 413 -2.41 -17.55 -3.65
CA TYR A 413 -1.30 -17.30 -4.57
C TYR A 413 -1.73 -16.69 -5.91
N CYS A 414 -2.95 -16.94 -6.37
CA CYS A 414 -3.38 -16.62 -7.73
C CYS A 414 -4.43 -15.50 -7.80
N ALA A 415 -5.38 -15.47 -6.86
CA ALA A 415 -6.57 -14.62 -6.96
C ALA A 415 -6.30 -13.11 -6.94
N SER A 416 -5.15 -12.65 -6.41
CA SER A 416 -4.79 -11.23 -6.46
C SER A 416 -4.56 -10.70 -7.88
N CYS A 417 -4.16 -11.58 -8.80
CA CYS A 417 -3.95 -11.24 -10.20
C CYS A 417 -5.11 -11.75 -11.07
N HIS A 418 -5.58 -12.98 -10.82
CA HIS A 418 -6.57 -13.64 -11.66
C HIS A 418 -8.02 -13.52 -11.18
N LYS A 419 -8.25 -12.78 -10.08
CA LYS A 419 -9.52 -12.63 -9.37
C LYS A 419 -10.05 -13.93 -8.77
N GLU A 420 -10.93 -13.81 -7.78
CA GLU A 420 -11.54 -14.98 -7.13
C GLU A 420 -12.40 -15.82 -8.08
N ASP A 421 -12.91 -15.23 -9.16
CA ASP A 421 -13.76 -15.87 -10.17
C ASP A 421 -12.99 -16.28 -11.43
N GLY A 422 -11.66 -16.13 -11.45
CA GLY A 422 -10.82 -16.48 -12.60
C GLY A 422 -10.91 -15.52 -13.79
N SER A 423 -11.65 -14.40 -13.67
CA SER A 423 -11.86 -13.45 -14.77
C SER A 423 -10.63 -12.60 -15.13
N GLY A 424 -9.61 -12.57 -14.27
CA GLY A 424 -8.45 -11.72 -14.45
C GLY A 424 -8.75 -10.22 -14.28
N VAL A 425 -7.78 -9.39 -14.66
CA VAL A 425 -7.93 -7.94 -14.76
C VAL A 425 -7.78 -7.58 -16.22
N SER A 426 -8.87 -7.19 -16.88
CA SER A 426 -8.88 -6.86 -18.31
C SER A 426 -7.73 -5.94 -18.70
N GLY A 427 -6.95 -6.35 -19.71
CA GLY A 427 -5.76 -5.64 -20.20
C GLY A 427 -4.57 -5.57 -19.23
N THR A 428 -4.58 -6.31 -18.12
CA THR A 428 -3.46 -6.38 -17.16
C THR A 428 -3.10 -7.82 -16.82
N PHE A 429 -4.04 -8.60 -16.28
CA PHE A 429 -3.84 -10.02 -15.97
C PHE A 429 -4.87 -10.87 -16.71
N PRO A 430 -4.45 -11.93 -17.40
CA PRO A 430 -5.35 -12.68 -18.27
C PRO A 430 -6.43 -13.42 -17.49
N PRO A 431 -7.62 -13.62 -18.09
CA PRO A 431 -8.60 -14.55 -17.55
C PRO A 431 -8.05 -15.98 -17.61
N LEU A 432 -8.43 -16.78 -16.62
CA LEU A 432 -8.20 -18.23 -16.59
C LEU A 432 -9.40 -19.01 -17.15
N ILE A 433 -10.56 -18.36 -17.29
CA ILE A 433 -11.79 -18.94 -17.82
C ILE A 433 -11.62 -19.20 -19.32
N GLY A 434 -11.71 -20.47 -19.72
CA GLY A 434 -11.64 -20.91 -21.12
C GLY A 434 -10.31 -20.60 -21.82
N ALA A 435 -9.29 -20.14 -21.11
CA ALA A 435 -8.00 -19.80 -21.71
C ALA A 435 -7.30 -21.06 -22.23
N GLU A 436 -6.80 -21.05 -23.46
CA GLU A 436 -6.14 -22.22 -24.08
C GLU A 436 -4.95 -22.74 -23.25
N LEU A 437 -4.20 -21.83 -22.63
CA LEU A 437 -3.10 -22.16 -21.71
C LEU A 437 -3.57 -22.92 -20.44
N VAL A 438 -4.85 -22.80 -20.11
CA VAL A 438 -5.50 -23.47 -18.96
C VAL A 438 -6.24 -24.73 -19.40
N VAL A 439 -7.05 -24.69 -20.45
CA VAL A 439 -7.94 -25.81 -20.82
C VAL A 439 -7.34 -26.79 -21.82
N GLY A 440 -6.33 -26.36 -22.59
CA GLY A 440 -5.60 -27.18 -23.55
C GLY A 440 -4.60 -28.13 -22.87
N ASP A 441 -3.40 -28.26 -23.46
CA ASP A 441 -2.34 -29.12 -22.91
C ASP A 441 -2.00 -28.72 -21.47
N LYS A 442 -2.16 -29.69 -20.56
CA LYS A 442 -1.86 -29.54 -19.14
C LYS A 442 -0.41 -29.19 -18.84
N ASN A 443 0.51 -29.53 -19.75
CA ASN A 443 1.92 -29.16 -19.61
C ASN A 443 2.12 -27.65 -19.61
N ASN A 444 1.32 -26.90 -20.38
CA ASN A 444 1.42 -25.45 -20.45
C ASN A 444 1.14 -24.80 -19.09
N LEU A 445 0.05 -25.20 -18.43
CA LEU A 445 -0.29 -24.68 -17.11
C LEU A 445 0.78 -25.08 -16.07
N LEU A 446 1.31 -26.31 -16.14
CA LEU A 446 2.37 -26.73 -15.22
C LEU A 446 3.68 -25.98 -15.44
N ASP A 447 4.07 -25.72 -16.68
CA ASP A 447 5.23 -24.88 -17.01
C ASP A 447 5.07 -23.49 -16.40
N ILE A 448 3.90 -22.88 -16.59
CA ILE A 448 3.61 -21.54 -16.06
C ILE A 448 3.63 -21.52 -14.54
N LEU A 449 3.00 -22.50 -13.88
CA LEU A 449 2.98 -22.55 -12.40
C LEU A 449 4.38 -22.79 -11.81
N LEU A 450 5.22 -23.60 -12.45
CA LEU A 450 6.53 -23.95 -11.91
C LEU A 450 7.62 -22.94 -12.25
N ASN A 451 7.54 -22.30 -13.42
CA ASN A 451 8.61 -21.45 -13.95
C ASN A 451 8.21 -19.97 -14.06
N GLY A 452 6.95 -19.65 -13.77
CA GLY A 452 6.39 -18.33 -14.02
C GLY A 452 6.18 -18.08 -15.51
N LEU A 453 5.87 -16.83 -15.85
CA LEU A 453 5.67 -16.39 -17.22
C LEU A 453 6.16 -14.96 -17.39
N SER A 454 6.88 -14.69 -18.47
CA SER A 454 7.32 -13.35 -18.86
C SER A 454 7.13 -13.15 -20.36
N GLY A 455 7.03 -11.89 -20.77
CA GLY A 455 6.79 -11.52 -22.17
C GLY A 455 5.31 -11.38 -22.53
N GLU A 456 5.07 -10.96 -23.77
CA GLU A 456 3.71 -10.76 -24.29
C GLU A 456 3.03 -12.10 -24.61
N ILE A 457 1.82 -12.28 -24.13
CA ILE A 457 0.93 -13.38 -24.50
C ILE A 457 -0.41 -12.84 -25.03
N ILE A 458 -1.12 -13.68 -25.77
CA ILE A 458 -2.47 -13.39 -26.25
C ILE A 458 -3.44 -14.39 -25.62
N VAL A 459 -4.44 -13.88 -24.90
CA VAL A 459 -5.54 -14.68 -24.35
C VAL A 459 -6.85 -14.06 -24.81
N ASN A 460 -7.69 -14.85 -25.48
CA ASN A 460 -8.98 -14.41 -26.04
C ASN A 460 -8.87 -13.16 -26.92
N GLY A 461 -7.80 -13.06 -27.73
CA GLY A 461 -7.55 -11.93 -28.63
C GLY A 461 -7.04 -10.65 -27.96
N GLN A 462 -6.86 -10.65 -26.64
CA GLN A 462 -6.26 -9.53 -25.90
C GLN A 462 -4.81 -9.82 -25.52
N LYS A 463 -3.98 -8.78 -25.57
CA LYS A 463 -2.56 -8.83 -25.20
C LYS A 463 -2.39 -8.64 -23.70
N TYR A 464 -1.49 -9.40 -23.12
CA TYR A 464 -1.06 -9.30 -21.72
C TYR A 464 0.46 -9.40 -21.65
N ASP A 465 1.09 -8.57 -20.85
CA ASP A 465 2.56 -8.44 -20.78
C ASP A 465 3.10 -8.47 -19.34
N GLN A 466 2.24 -8.76 -18.36
CA GLN A 466 2.63 -8.76 -16.96
C GLN A 466 3.41 -10.02 -16.61
N GLN A 467 4.47 -9.83 -15.83
CA GLN A 467 5.24 -10.93 -15.27
C GLN A 467 4.40 -11.69 -14.25
N MET A 468 4.40 -13.02 -14.39
CA MET A 468 3.84 -13.96 -13.42
C MET A 468 5.00 -14.64 -12.68
N PRO A 469 5.03 -14.60 -11.34
CA PRO A 469 6.05 -15.28 -10.56
C PRO A 469 5.92 -16.80 -10.68
N ALA A 470 7.03 -17.48 -10.41
CA ALA A 470 7.08 -18.93 -10.31
C ALA A 470 6.56 -19.40 -8.94
N PHE A 471 5.86 -20.53 -8.90
CA PHE A 471 5.39 -21.15 -7.65
C PHE A 471 6.14 -22.46 -7.34
N SER A 472 7.36 -22.63 -7.83
CA SER A 472 8.19 -23.82 -7.58
C SER A 472 8.49 -24.07 -6.09
N PHE A 473 8.34 -23.05 -5.24
CA PHE A 473 8.45 -23.18 -3.77
C PHE A 473 7.34 -24.02 -3.13
N LEU A 474 6.18 -24.15 -3.79
CA LEU A 474 5.08 -25.00 -3.29
C LEU A 474 5.43 -26.47 -3.39
N ARG A 475 4.76 -27.33 -2.60
CA ARG A 475 4.88 -28.79 -2.73
C ARG A 475 4.21 -29.30 -4.00
N ASP A 476 4.59 -30.49 -4.44
CA ASP A 476 4.00 -31.12 -5.63
C ASP A 476 2.48 -31.28 -5.52
N GLU A 477 2.00 -31.67 -4.34
CA GLU A 477 0.56 -31.83 -4.07
C GLU A 477 -0.18 -30.49 -4.12
N GLU A 478 0.46 -29.39 -3.71
CA GLU A 478 -0.13 -28.06 -3.75
C GLU A 478 -0.23 -27.54 -5.17
N ILE A 479 0.84 -27.70 -5.98
CA ILE A 479 0.82 -27.39 -7.41
C ILE A 479 -0.27 -28.20 -8.12
N GLN A 480 -0.36 -29.49 -7.85
CA GLN A 480 -1.40 -30.34 -8.43
C GLN A 480 -2.80 -29.83 -8.08
N ARG A 481 -3.04 -29.49 -6.81
CA ARG A 481 -4.35 -29.02 -6.33
C ARG A 481 -4.72 -27.66 -6.90
N ILE A 482 -3.78 -26.72 -7.00
CA ILE A 482 -3.98 -25.43 -7.67
C ILE A 482 -4.31 -25.65 -9.14
N ALA A 483 -3.50 -26.43 -9.86
CA ALA A 483 -3.70 -26.71 -11.27
C ALA A 483 -5.08 -27.33 -11.53
N ASN A 484 -5.47 -28.32 -10.72
CA ASN A 484 -6.77 -28.97 -10.85
C ASN A 484 -7.92 -28.02 -10.54
N TYR A 485 -7.82 -27.20 -9.48
CA TYR A 485 -8.84 -26.20 -9.19
C TYR A 485 -8.99 -25.18 -10.34
N ILE A 486 -7.90 -24.71 -10.93
CA ILE A 486 -7.95 -23.79 -12.08
C ILE A 486 -8.58 -24.48 -13.32
N ARG A 487 -8.25 -25.75 -13.56
CA ARG A 487 -8.71 -26.53 -14.73
C ARG A 487 -10.16 -26.99 -14.66
N SER A 488 -10.72 -27.13 -13.46
CA SER A 488 -12.14 -27.48 -13.26
C SER A 488 -13.00 -26.34 -12.70
N GLY A 489 -12.37 -25.25 -12.27
CA GLY A 489 -13.04 -24.09 -11.67
C GLY A 489 -13.59 -23.13 -12.71
N PHE A 490 -14.41 -22.18 -12.26
CA PHE A 490 -14.89 -21.05 -13.08
C PHE A 490 -15.68 -21.42 -14.35
N GLY A 491 -16.18 -22.65 -14.44
CA GLY A 491 -16.84 -23.17 -15.63
C GLY A 491 -15.91 -23.90 -16.61
N ASN A 492 -14.62 -24.04 -16.28
CA ASN A 492 -13.70 -24.90 -17.01
C ASN A 492 -14.05 -26.38 -16.78
N ASN A 493 -13.83 -27.21 -17.80
CA ASN A 493 -14.00 -28.67 -17.72
C ASN A 493 -12.83 -29.38 -18.40
N ALA A 494 -11.61 -29.07 -17.95
CA ALA A 494 -10.39 -29.60 -18.53
C ALA A 494 -9.88 -30.84 -17.77
N VAL A 495 -9.15 -31.71 -18.50
CA VAL A 495 -8.59 -32.96 -17.93
C VAL A 495 -7.66 -32.64 -16.75
N PRO A 496 -7.80 -33.29 -15.59
CA PRO A 496 -6.96 -33.00 -14.42
C PRO A 496 -5.49 -33.42 -14.62
N VAL A 497 -4.62 -32.81 -13.82
CA VAL A 497 -3.21 -33.14 -13.67
C VAL A 497 -3.03 -34.19 -12.57
N SER A 498 -2.20 -35.21 -12.84
CA SER A 498 -1.75 -36.18 -11.85
C SER A 498 -0.48 -35.74 -11.11
N LEU A 499 -0.26 -36.26 -9.89
CA LEU A 499 0.93 -35.93 -9.10
C LEU A 499 2.23 -36.40 -9.78
N SER A 500 2.19 -37.53 -10.48
CA SER A 500 3.33 -38.04 -11.26
C SER A 500 3.73 -37.09 -12.38
N GLU A 501 2.77 -36.36 -12.96
CA GLU A 501 3.04 -35.39 -14.03
C GLU A 501 3.72 -34.14 -13.47
N VAL A 502 3.29 -33.67 -12.28
CA VAL A 502 3.98 -32.57 -11.58
C VAL A 502 5.44 -32.95 -11.29
N LYS A 503 5.66 -34.16 -10.73
CA LYS A 503 7.01 -34.68 -10.43
C LYS A 503 7.87 -34.82 -11.68
N ALA A 504 7.31 -35.38 -12.75
CA ALA A 504 8.02 -35.53 -14.02
C ALA A 504 8.41 -34.18 -14.63
N LYS A 505 7.65 -33.11 -14.34
CA LYS A 505 7.93 -31.76 -14.83
C LYS A 505 9.04 -31.07 -14.04
N ARG A 506 9.09 -31.23 -12.72
CA ARG A 506 10.15 -30.66 -11.86
C ARG A 506 11.53 -31.29 -12.04
N ASN A 507 11.57 -32.55 -12.46
CA ASN A 507 12.80 -33.30 -12.64
C ASN A 507 13.46 -33.09 -14.03
N LYS A 508 12.91 -32.18 -14.84
CA LYS A 508 13.44 -31.76 -16.14
C LYS A 508 13.99 -30.35 -16.01
#